data_AF-A0A4V2VIH2-F1
#
_entry.id   AF-A0A4V2VIH2-F1
#
_cell.length_a   1.000
_cell.length_b   1.000
_cell.length_c   1.000
_cell.angle_alpha   90.00
_cell.angle_beta   90.00
_cell.angle_gamma   90.00
#
_symmetry.space_group_name_H-M   'P 1'
#
loop_
_entity.id
_entity.type
_entity.pdbx_description
1 polymer ?
#
loop_
_entity_poly.entity_id
_entity_poly.type
_entity_poly.pdbx_seq_one_letter_code
_entity_poly.pdbx_strand_id
1 'polypeptide(L)' 'MAVHHGGKVGKAGKTLSNKNSSSSAKSKAGTTLANHKNKCH' A
#
# COMPACT_ATOMS: atom_id res chain seq x y z
N MET A 1 3.09 -1.47 -23.51
CA MET A 1 3.04 -0.33 -22.57
C MET A 1 3.51 -0.81 -21.21
N ALA A 2 4.47 -0.14 -20.58
CA ALA A 2 4.91 -0.51 -19.22
C ALA A 2 3.83 -0.06 -18.22
N VAL A 3 3.24 -1.01 -17.50
CA VAL A 3 2.25 -0.70 -16.47
C VAL A 3 2.99 -0.38 -15.19
N HIS A 4 2.98 0.89 -14.75
CA HIS A 4 3.59 1.29 -13.49
C HIS A 4 2.65 0.96 -12.32
N HIS A 5 3.03 -0.04 -11.51
CA HIS A 5 2.24 -0.50 -10.35
C HIS A 5 2.42 0.35 -9.08
N GLY A 6 2.88 1.60 -9.19
CA GLY A 6 3.06 2.51 -8.06
C GLY A 6 4.11 2.08 -7.03
N GLY A 7 4.99 1.12 -7.37
CA GLY A 7 6.05 0.64 -6.49
C GLY A 7 5.55 0.17 -5.12
N LYS A 8 6.26 0.59 -4.06
CA LYS A 8 5.94 0.20 -2.67
C LYS A 8 4.55 0.68 -2.22
N VAL A 9 4.18 1.92 -2.53
CA VAL A 9 2.89 2.50 -2.12
C VAL A 9 1.73 1.96 -2.94
N GLY A 10 1.94 1.70 -4.23
CA GLY A 10 0.93 1.06 -5.09
C GLY A 10 0.65 -0.39 -4.66
N LYS A 11 1.67 -1.15 -4.24
CA LYS A 11 1.48 -2.49 -3.67
C LYS A 11 0.71 -2.45 -2.34
N ALA A 12 0.99 -1.46 -1.48
CA ALA A 12 0.23 -1.24 -0.24
C ALA A 12 -1.24 -0.91 -0.52
N GLY A 13 -1.52 0.00 -1.46
CA GLY A 13 -2.88 0.32 -1.89
C GLY A 13 -3.63 -0.89 -2.44
N LYS A 14 -2.98 -1.71 -3.27
CA LYS A 14 -3.57 -2.95 -3.79
C LYS A 14 -3.89 -3.95 -2.67
N THR A 15 -3.02 -4.05 -1.67
CA THR A 15 -3.23 -4.91 -0.49
C THR A 15 -4.43 -4.45 0.35
N LEU A 16 -4.63 -3.14 0.51
CA LEU A 16 -5.81 -2.60 1.21
C LEU A 16 -7.11 -2.83 0.43
N SER A 17 -7.08 -2.70 -0.90
CA SER A 17 -8.25 -2.92 -1.74
C SER A 17 -8.66 -4.40 -1.84
N ASN A 18 -7.76 -5.33 -1.52
CA ASN A 18 -8.03 -6.75 -1.63
C ASN A 18 -8.82 -7.26 -0.41
N LYS A 19 -10.03 -7.76 -0.68
CA LYS A 19 -10.94 -8.29 0.35
C LYS A 19 -10.34 -9.47 1.11
N ASN A 20 -9.61 -10.34 0.40
CA ASN A 20 -9.07 -11.59 0.95
C ASN A 20 -7.72 -11.39 1.67
N SER A 21 -7.19 -10.17 1.71
CA SER A 21 -5.97 -9.90 2.47
C SER A 21 -6.23 -9.96 3.97
N SER A 22 -5.30 -10.57 4.70
CA SER A 22 -5.36 -10.69 6.16
C SER A 22 -5.32 -9.33 6.85
N SER A 23 -5.84 -9.27 8.07
CA SER A 23 -5.79 -8.08 8.93
C SER A 23 -4.36 -7.57 9.11
N SER A 24 -3.40 -8.47 9.36
CA SER A 24 -1.99 -8.14 9.53
C SER A 24 -1.36 -7.53 8.26
N ALA A 25 -1.74 -8.02 7.07
CA ALA A 25 -1.28 -7.45 5.81
C ALA A 25 -1.87 -6.05 5.57
N LYS A 26 -3.15 -5.86 5.89
CA LYS A 26 -3.83 -4.54 5.79
C LYS A 26 -3.24 -3.52 6.77
N SER A 27 -2.96 -3.90 8.01
CA SER A 27 -2.29 -3.00 8.99
C SER A 27 -0.92 -2.55 8.49
N LYS A 28 -0.06 -3.47 8.02
CA LYS A 28 1.26 -3.13 7.48
C LYS A 28 1.18 -2.22 6.25
N ALA A 29 0.20 -2.45 5.38
CA ALA A 29 -0.05 -1.61 4.22
C ALA A 29 -0.49 -0.19 4.63
N GLY A 30 -1.38 -0.07 5.64
CA GLY A 30 -1.78 1.21 6.22
C GLY A 30 -0.60 1.99 6.79
N THR A 31 0.24 1.36 7.61
CA THR A 31 1.47 1.99 8.15
C THR A 31 2.41 2.46 7.04
N THR A 32 2.53 1.67 5.96
CA THR A 32 3.36 2.04 4.80
C THR A 32 2.87 3.32 4.12
N LEU A 33 1.55 3.48 3.95
CA LEU A 33 0.96 4.67 3.37
C LEU A 33 1.08 5.88 4.30
N ALA A 34 0.84 5.70 5.60
CA ALA A 34 0.99 6.75 6.60
C ALA A 34 2.44 7.27 6.66
N ASN A 35 3.42 6.36 6.68
CA ASN A 35 4.83 6.73 6.69
C ASN A 35 5.25 7.45 5.41
N HIS A 36 4.71 7.03 4.25
CA HIS A 36 4.95 7.74 2.99
C HIS A 36 4.39 9.16 3.04
N LYS A 37 3.16 9.32 3.53
CA LYS A 37 2.54 10.64 3.73
C LYS A 37 3.43 11.50 4.62
N ASN A 38 3.73 11.06 5.84
CA ASN A 38 4.54 11.82 6.80
C ASN A 38 5.95 12.18 6.30
N LYS A 39 6.52 11.38 5.39
CA LYS A 39 7.88 11.61 4.86
C LYS A 39 7.88 12.52 3.63
N CYS A 40 6.83 12.47 2.82
CA CYS A 40 6.81 13.09 1.49
C CYS A 40 5.83 14.28 1.38
N HIS A 41 4.95 14.48 2.36
CA HIS A 41 3.90 15.50 2.40
C HIS A 41 3.72 16.05 3.80
#